data_AF-A0A422QIG1-F1
#
_entry.id   AF-A0A422QIG1-F1
#
_cell.length_a   1.000
_cell.length_b   1.000
_cell.length_c   1.000
_cell.angle_alpha   90.00
_cell.angle_beta   90.00
_cell.angle_gamma   90.00
#
_symmetry.space_group_name_H-M   'P 1'
#
loop_
_entity.id
_entity.type
_entity.pdbx_description
1 polymer ?
#
loop_
_entity_poly.entity_id
_entity_poly.type
_entity_poly.pdbx_seq_one_letter_code
_entity_poly.pdbx_strand_id
1 'polypeptide(L)'
;MRWMQWCGAHRRLTVLALIILFVVIYFQLNSVEVQARKLGNRPFTPEAWATASQLMRAEMTASLLDQYDTSSFTRHDVVALLGPPTGYYDHDTNPAYFVGPTTVESMYGKGYLLVFQTNKYDGEVDSVFFFPEVE
;
A
#
# COMPACT_ATOMS: atom_id res chain seq x y z
N MET A 1 18.44 -8.14 50.47
CA MET A 1 17.61 -8.66 49.36
C MET A 1 17.26 -7.55 48.35
N ARG A 2 18.25 -6.94 47.68
CA ARG A 2 18.03 -5.80 46.76
C ARG A 2 18.68 -5.97 45.39
N TRP A 3 19.51 -7.01 45.22
CA TRP A 3 20.27 -7.31 44.00
C TRP A 3 19.50 -8.16 42.98
N MET A 4 18.46 -8.92 43.40
CA MET A 4 17.69 -9.78 42.50
C MET A 4 16.59 -9.04 41.71
N GLN A 5 16.16 -7.85 42.12
CA GLN A 5 15.18 -7.06 41.36
C GLN A 5 15.79 -6.31 40.16
N TRP A 6 17.09 -6.01 40.19
CA TRP A 6 17.75 -5.21 39.15
C TRP A 6 17.97 -6.02 37.85
N CYS A 7 18.42 -7.29 37.94
CA CYS A 7 18.57 -8.16 36.76
C CYS A 7 17.23 -8.49 36.06
N GLY A 8 16.13 -8.59 36.81
CA GLY A 8 14.81 -8.90 36.25
C GLY A 8 14.20 -7.76 35.42
N ALA A 9 14.42 -6.51 35.83
CA ALA A 9 13.93 -5.33 35.13
C ALA A 9 14.67 -5.12 33.79
N HIS A 10 15.99 -5.25 33.76
CA HIS A 10 16.78 -5.15 32.52
C HIS A 10 16.40 -6.24 31.51
N ARG A 11 16.23 -7.49 31.96
CA ARG A 11 15.80 -8.59 31.09
C ARG A 11 14.39 -8.37 30.51
N ARG A 12 13.46 -7.80 31.28
CA ARG A 12 12.10 -7.46 30.80
C ARG A 12 12.12 -6.30 29.80
N LEU A 13 12.92 -5.27 30.06
CA LEU A 13 13.11 -4.12 29.15
C LEU A 13 13.74 -4.56 27.83
N THR A 14 14.74 -5.45 27.86
CA THR A 14 15.36 -5.99 26.64
C THR A 14 14.38 -6.82 25.82
N VAL A 15 13.57 -7.68 26.45
CA VAL A 15 12.57 -8.48 25.73
C VAL A 15 11.49 -7.59 25.11
N LEU A 16 11.01 -6.57 25.82
CA LEU A 16 10.06 -5.59 25.29
C LEU A 16 10.64 -4.82 24.10
N ALA A 17 11.90 -4.38 24.19
CA ALA A 17 12.57 -3.69 23.08
C ALA A 17 12.71 -4.58 21.83
N LEU A 18 13.02 -5.88 22.02
CA LEU A 18 13.10 -6.84 20.92
C LEU A 18 11.74 -7.10 20.27
N ILE A 19 10.67 -7.17 21.06
CA ILE A 19 9.30 -7.32 20.54
C ILE A 19 8.90 -6.08 19.72
N ILE A 20 9.14 -4.88 20.24
CA ILE A 20 8.86 -3.63 19.52
C ILE A 20 9.66 -3.57 18.22
N LEU A 21 10.95 -3.90 18.27
CA LEU A 21 11.81 -3.94 17.07
C LEU A 21 11.28 -4.94 16.03
N PHE A 22 10.88 -6.15 16.47
CA PHE A 22 10.33 -7.17 15.58
C PHE A 22 9.02 -6.71 14.92
N VAL A 23 8.12 -6.07 15.69
CA VAL A 23 6.87 -5.51 15.15
C VAL A 23 7.16 -4.42 14.11
N VAL A 24 8.06 -3.48 14.41
CA VAL A 24 8.43 -2.41 13.46
C VAL A 24 9.01 -2.99 12.18
N ILE A 25 9.92 -3.97 12.27
CA ILE A 25 10.49 -4.63 11.10
C ILE A 25 9.41 -5.34 10.28
N TYR A 26 8.49 -6.06 10.93
CA TYR A 26 7.40 -6.77 10.24
C TYR A 26 6.48 -5.82 9.46
N PHE A 27 6.12 -4.67 10.05
CA PHE A 27 5.33 -3.65 9.35
C PHE A 27 6.09 -3.03 8.17
N GLN A 28 7.38 -2.76 8.32
CA GLN A 28 8.21 -2.19 7.25
C GLN A 28 8.41 -3.16 6.08
N LEU A 29 8.48 -4.47 6.35
CA LEU A 29 8.67 -5.49 5.31
C LEU A 29 7.42 -5.79 4.47
N ASN A 30 6.22 -5.46 4.96
CA ASN A 30 4.96 -5.74 4.27
C ASN A 30 4.26 -4.47 3.74
N SER A 31 4.99 -3.35 3.67
CA SER A 31 4.42 -2.09 3.22
C SER A 31 3.97 -2.15 1.75
N VAL A 32 3.02 -1.29 1.38
CA VAL A 32 2.51 -1.21 0.00
C VAL A 32 3.61 -0.83 -0.99
N GLU A 33 4.61 -0.05 -0.57
CA GLU A 33 5.77 0.31 -1.39
C GLU A 33 6.65 -0.91 -1.67
N VAL A 34 6.90 -1.77 -0.67
CA VAL A 34 7.65 -3.02 -0.86
C VAL A 34 6.92 -3.93 -1.86
N GLN A 35 5.61 -4.08 -1.70
CA GLN A 35 4.76 -4.83 -2.63
C GLN A 35 4.82 -4.25 -4.05
N ALA A 36 4.70 -2.92 -4.18
CA ALA A 36 4.76 -2.25 -5.47
C ALA A 36 6.12 -2.45 -6.17
N ARG A 37 7.22 -2.45 -5.43
CA ARG A 37 8.57 -2.69 -5.99
C ARG A 37 8.75 -4.10 -6.55
N LYS A 38 7.99 -5.10 -6.07
CA LYS A 38 7.98 -6.45 -6.66
C LYS A 38 7.37 -6.44 -8.07
N LEU A 39 6.45 -5.52 -8.33
CA LEU A 39 5.77 -5.36 -9.62
C LEU A 39 6.60 -4.58 -10.64
N GLY A 40 7.53 -3.74 -10.19
CA GLY A 40 8.46 -3.02 -11.05
C GLY A 40 8.86 -1.65 -10.49
N ASN A 41 9.69 -0.93 -11.26
CA ASN A 41 10.15 0.43 -10.93
C ASN A 41 10.15 1.33 -12.18
N ARG A 42 9.20 1.13 -13.09
CA ARG A 42 9.02 2.00 -14.26
C ARG A 42 8.69 3.42 -13.75
N PRO A 43 9.27 4.48 -14.34
CA PRO A 43 8.92 5.85 -13.95
C PRO A 43 7.42 6.12 -14.15
N PHE A 44 6.80 6.71 -13.14
CA PHE A 44 5.41 7.15 -13.21
C PHE A 44 5.33 8.57 -13.80
N THR A 45 4.42 8.75 -14.76
CA THR A 45 3.79 10.04 -15.10
C THR A 45 2.30 9.83 -15.35
N PRO A 46 1.44 10.86 -15.15
CA PRO A 46 0.01 10.77 -15.44
C PRO A 46 -0.28 10.35 -16.89
N GLU A 47 0.50 10.85 -17.86
CA GLU A 47 0.33 10.56 -19.29
C GLU A 47 0.70 9.10 -19.61
N ALA A 48 1.80 8.61 -19.01
CA ALA A 48 2.21 7.22 -19.14
C ALA A 48 1.18 6.28 -18.50
N TRP A 49 0.64 6.64 -17.34
CA TRP A 49 -0.41 5.88 -16.66
C TRP A 49 -1.71 5.79 -17.45
N ALA A 50 -2.15 6.91 -18.03
CA ALA A 50 -3.40 7.00 -18.79
C ALA A 50 -3.42 6.07 -20.01
N THR A 51 -2.25 5.86 -20.65
CA THR A 51 -2.10 5.03 -21.85
C THR A 51 -1.55 3.62 -21.57
N ALA A 52 -1.15 3.34 -20.33
CA ALA A 52 -0.57 2.07 -19.92
C ALA A 52 -1.57 0.92 -19.91
N SER A 53 -1.08 -0.27 -20.24
CA SER A 53 -1.76 -1.53 -19.92
C SER A 53 -1.78 -1.77 -18.40
N GLN A 54 -2.62 -2.71 -17.96
CA GLN A 54 -2.68 -3.15 -16.56
C GLN A 54 -1.30 -3.55 -16.00
N LEU A 55 -0.51 -4.29 -16.79
CA LEU A 55 0.84 -4.69 -16.41
C LEU A 55 1.78 -3.47 -16.28
N MET A 56 1.73 -2.55 -17.23
CA MET A 56 2.57 -1.35 -17.19
C MET A 56 2.20 -0.42 -16.02
N ARG A 57 0.92 -0.33 -15.64
CA ARG A 57 0.49 0.40 -14.44
C ARG A 57 1.09 -0.19 -13.17
N ALA A 58 1.10 -1.51 -13.04
CA ALA A 58 1.75 -2.21 -11.93
C ALA A 58 3.23 -1.85 -11.81
N GLU A 59 3.96 -1.87 -12.94
CA GLU A 59 5.38 -1.51 -12.95
C GLU A 59 5.64 -0.07 -12.52
N MET A 60 4.65 0.83 -12.63
CA MET A 60 4.75 2.24 -12.24
C MET A 60 4.33 2.52 -10.80
N THR A 61 3.62 1.61 -10.14
CA THR A 61 3.04 1.86 -8.81
C THR A 61 4.10 2.24 -7.78
N ALA A 62 5.28 1.61 -7.81
CA ALA A 62 6.36 1.99 -6.88
C ALA A 62 6.81 3.44 -7.10
N SER A 63 6.96 3.87 -8.35
CA SER A 63 7.34 5.25 -8.68
C SER A 63 6.23 6.25 -8.33
N LEU A 64 4.96 5.88 -8.46
CA LEU A 64 3.82 6.69 -8.01
C LEU A 64 3.88 6.93 -6.50
N LEU A 65 4.05 5.87 -5.71
CA LEU A 65 4.08 5.94 -4.25
C LEU A 65 5.34 6.64 -3.72
N ASP A 66 6.46 6.57 -4.45
CA ASP A 66 7.67 7.33 -4.12
C ASP A 66 7.53 8.83 -4.40
N GLN A 67 6.74 9.21 -5.40
CA GLN A 67 6.58 10.61 -5.84
C GLN A 67 5.52 11.38 -5.05
N TYR A 68 4.49 10.70 -4.54
CA TYR A 68 3.33 11.33 -3.92
C TYR A 68 3.03 10.74 -2.56
N ASP A 69 2.86 11.61 -1.57
CA ASP A 69 2.26 11.23 -0.28
C ASP A 69 0.74 11.06 -0.45
N THR A 70 0.34 9.87 -0.87
CA THR A 70 -1.04 9.53 -1.16
C THR A 70 -1.96 9.58 0.05
N SER A 71 -1.43 9.61 1.28
CA SER A 71 -2.22 9.80 2.51
C SER A 71 -2.80 11.20 2.63
N SER A 72 -2.24 12.17 1.90
CA SER A 72 -2.74 13.56 1.86
C SER A 72 -3.80 13.80 0.79
N PHE A 73 -4.14 12.78 -0.01
CA PHE A 73 -5.05 12.93 -1.14
C PHE A 73 -6.50 12.72 -0.74
N THR A 74 -7.39 13.35 -1.48
CA THR A 74 -8.80 12.96 -1.54
C THR A 74 -9.05 12.01 -2.70
N ARG A 75 -10.24 11.39 -2.72
CA ARG A 75 -10.76 10.70 -3.90
C ARG A 75 -10.61 11.52 -5.18
N HIS A 76 -10.90 12.81 -5.11
CA HIS A 76 -10.85 13.69 -6.27
C HIS A 76 -9.42 13.86 -6.77
N ASP A 77 -8.44 14.02 -5.88
CA ASP A 77 -7.03 14.16 -6.25
C ASP A 77 -6.50 12.87 -6.90
N VAL A 78 -6.86 11.71 -6.35
CA VAL A 78 -6.50 10.40 -6.95
C VAL A 78 -7.05 10.27 -8.37
N VAL A 79 -8.32 10.61 -8.59
CA VAL A 79 -8.95 10.52 -9.92
C VAL A 79 -8.42 11.58 -10.87
N ALA A 80 -8.09 12.77 -10.37
CA ALA A 80 -7.46 13.83 -11.17
C ALA A 80 -6.05 13.40 -11.64
N LEU A 81 -5.31 12.68 -10.79
CA LEU A 81 -3.96 12.20 -11.11
C LEU A 81 -3.95 10.97 -12.02
N LEU A 82 -4.79 9.98 -11.73
CA LEU A 82 -4.73 8.65 -12.35
C LEU A 82 -5.83 8.40 -13.40
N GLY A 83 -6.76 9.34 -13.54
CA GLY A 83 -7.95 9.20 -14.36
C GLY A 83 -9.05 8.36 -13.68
N PRO A 84 -10.09 7.95 -14.43
CA PRO A 84 -11.18 7.15 -13.88
C PRO A 84 -10.70 5.80 -13.32
N PRO A 85 -11.24 5.35 -12.16
CA PRO A 85 -11.00 4.01 -11.63
C PRO A 85 -11.33 2.93 -12.65
N THR A 86 -10.54 1.86 -12.68
CA THR A 86 -10.78 0.72 -13.58
C THR A 86 -11.28 -0.53 -12.86
N GLY A 87 -11.39 -0.48 -11.53
CA GLY A 87 -11.93 -1.53 -10.71
C GLY A 87 -12.86 -0.98 -9.62
N TYR A 88 -13.42 -1.90 -8.85
CA TYR A 88 -14.31 -1.61 -7.73
C TYR A 88 -13.78 -2.31 -6.48
N TYR A 89 -13.84 -1.64 -5.33
CA TYR A 89 -13.49 -2.23 -4.03
C TYR A 89 -14.44 -1.76 -2.93
N ASP A 90 -15.34 -2.66 -2.50
CA ASP A 90 -16.38 -2.54 -1.46
C ASP A 90 -17.37 -1.36 -1.52
N HIS A 91 -16.94 -0.18 -1.97
CA HIS A 91 -17.69 1.07 -2.07
C HIS A 91 -17.22 1.91 -3.28
N ASP A 92 -18.15 2.57 -3.97
CA ASP A 92 -17.88 3.46 -5.12
C ASP A 92 -16.99 4.67 -4.78
N THR A 93 -16.84 4.97 -3.49
CA THR A 93 -15.99 6.04 -3.00
C THR A 93 -14.51 5.71 -3.10
N ASN A 94 -14.11 4.43 -3.07
CA ASN A 94 -12.72 4.01 -3.10
C ASN A 94 -12.20 3.92 -4.54
N PRO A 95 -11.31 4.81 -5.00
CA PRO A 95 -10.66 4.62 -6.30
C PRO A 95 -9.86 3.32 -6.28
N ALA A 96 -10.18 2.43 -7.23
CA ALA A 96 -9.50 1.16 -7.39
C ALA A 96 -9.07 0.98 -8.84
N TYR A 97 -7.83 0.53 -9.05
CA TYR A 97 -7.25 0.35 -10.37
C TYR A 97 -6.71 -1.05 -10.51
N PHE A 98 -7.11 -1.75 -11.57
CA PHE A 98 -6.47 -3.01 -11.92
C PHE A 98 -5.03 -2.76 -12.35
N VAL A 99 -4.12 -3.55 -11.77
CA VAL A 99 -2.70 -3.52 -12.05
C VAL A 99 -2.12 -4.95 -12.05
N GLY A 100 -1.04 -5.18 -12.79
CA GLY A 100 -0.30 -6.44 -12.81
C GLY A 100 -0.83 -7.47 -13.80
N PRO A 101 -0.32 -8.71 -13.77
CA PRO A 101 -0.66 -9.74 -14.75
C PRO A 101 -2.08 -10.27 -14.54
N THR A 102 -2.77 -10.60 -15.63
CA THR A 102 -4.14 -11.16 -15.60
C THR A 102 -4.18 -12.63 -15.16
N THR A 103 -3.03 -13.22 -14.79
CA THR A 103 -2.93 -14.57 -14.22
C THR A 103 -3.25 -14.59 -12.72
N VAL A 104 -3.24 -13.43 -12.07
CA VAL A 104 -3.71 -13.28 -10.69
C VAL A 104 -5.22 -13.19 -10.72
N GLU A 105 -5.90 -13.94 -9.86
CA GLU A 105 -7.36 -13.95 -9.76
C GLU A 105 -7.78 -13.42 -8.39
N SER A 106 -8.84 -12.61 -8.38
CA SER A 106 -9.46 -12.08 -7.18
C SER A 106 -10.98 -12.09 -7.32
N MET A 107 -11.71 -11.91 -6.21
CA MET A 107 -13.16 -11.76 -6.25
C MET A 107 -13.64 -10.55 -7.07
N TYR A 108 -12.76 -9.60 -7.36
CA TYR A 108 -13.08 -8.40 -8.12
C TYR A 108 -12.75 -8.51 -9.61
N GLY A 109 -11.89 -9.47 -10.01
CA GLY A 109 -11.45 -9.62 -11.40
C GLY A 109 -10.03 -10.19 -11.52
N LYS A 110 -9.44 -10.04 -12.71
CA LYS A 110 -8.11 -10.55 -13.05
C LYS A 110 -7.03 -9.48 -12.90
N GLY A 111 -6.00 -9.77 -12.11
CA GLY A 111 -4.97 -8.83 -11.68
C GLY A 111 -5.09 -8.48 -10.20
N TYR A 112 -4.15 -7.68 -9.74
CA TYR A 112 -4.24 -6.99 -8.46
C TYR A 112 -5.12 -5.75 -8.60
N LEU A 113 -5.77 -5.34 -7.52
CA LEU A 113 -6.32 -4.00 -7.38
C LEU A 113 -5.36 -3.16 -6.55
N LEU A 114 -4.92 -2.02 -7.06
CA LEU A 114 -4.38 -0.94 -6.25
C LEU A 114 -5.57 -0.12 -5.73
N VAL A 115 -5.80 -0.17 -4.42
CA VAL A 115 -6.94 0.44 -3.76
C VAL A 115 -6.49 1.67 -2.97
N PHE A 116 -7.16 2.78 -3.19
CA PHE A 116 -7.08 3.98 -2.35
C PHE A 116 -8.34 4.00 -1.49
N GLN A 117 -8.26 3.47 -0.26
CA GLN A 117 -9.39 3.44 0.63
C GLN A 117 -9.63 4.84 1.19
N THR A 118 -10.85 5.33 1.02
CA THR A 118 -11.22 6.68 1.41
C THR A 118 -12.14 6.69 2.63
N ASN A 119 -11.93 7.66 3.51
CA ASN A 119 -12.85 7.98 4.57
C ASN A 119 -14.16 8.51 3.97
N LYS A 120 -15.27 7.88 4.33
CA LYS A 120 -16.60 8.17 3.77
C LYS A 120 -17.16 9.55 4.14
N TYR A 121 -16.59 10.23 5.14
CA TYR A 121 -17.10 11.50 5.65
C TYR A 121 -16.45 12.72 4.96
N ASP A 122 -15.13 12.69 4.78
CA ASP A 122 -14.33 13.79 4.22
C ASP A 122 -13.73 13.46 2.84
N GLY A 123 -13.71 12.17 2.46
CA GLY A 123 -13.18 11.71 1.17
C GLY A 123 -11.66 11.62 1.13
N GLU A 124 -10.97 11.78 2.26
CA GLU A 124 -9.51 11.64 2.39
C GLU A 124 -9.09 10.18 2.28
N VAL A 125 -7.90 9.91 1.76
CA VAL A 125 -7.34 8.56 1.65
C VAL A 125 -6.80 8.13 3.01
N ASP A 126 -7.48 7.17 3.64
CA ASP A 126 -7.06 6.57 4.91
C ASP A 126 -5.91 5.56 4.70
N SER A 127 -5.95 4.81 3.61
CA SER A 127 -4.95 3.78 3.32
C SER A 127 -4.82 3.45 1.84
N VAL A 128 -3.65 2.93 1.46
CA VAL A 128 -3.36 2.40 0.13
C VAL A 128 -2.82 0.98 0.24
N PHE A 129 -3.39 0.05 -0.52
CA PHE A 129 -2.99 -1.36 -0.48
C PHE A 129 -3.30 -2.10 -1.78
N PHE A 130 -2.73 -3.30 -1.92
CA PHE A 130 -3.08 -4.22 -3.00
C PHE A 130 -4.11 -5.26 -2.55
N PHE A 131 -5.00 -5.65 -3.46
CA PHE A 131 -5.87 -6.81 -3.27
C PHE A 131 -5.85 -7.74 -4.50
N PRO A 132 -5.50 -9.04 -4.35
CA PRO A 132 -4.83 -9.62 -3.16
C PRO A 132 -3.46 -8.95 -2.91
N GLU A 133 -2.82 -9.28 -1.79
CA GLU A 133 -1.46 -8.82 -1.52
C GLU A 133 -0.47 -9.36 -2.58
N VAL A 134 0.59 -8.60 -2.83
CA VAL A 134 1.66 -9.00 -3.76
C VAL A 134 2.74 -9.77 -3.01
N GLU A 135 2.87 -11.05 -3.31
CA GLU A 135 3.87 -11.97 -2.75
C GLU A 135 5.25 -11.87 -3.42
#